data_AF-A0A974XLE3-F1
#
_entry.id   AF-A0A974XLE3-F1
#
_cell.length_a   1.000
_cell.length_b   1.000
_cell.length_c   1.000
_cell.angle_alpha   90.00
_cell.angle_beta   90.00
_cell.angle_gamma   90.00
#
_symmetry.space_group_name_H-M   'P 1'
#
loop_
_entity.id
_entity.type
_entity.pdbx_description
1 polymer ?
#
loop_
_entity_poly.entity_id
_entity_poly.type
_entity_poly.pdbx_seq_one_letter_code
_entity_poly.pdbx_strand_id
1 'polypeptide(L)'
;MKEWYFSNNGEISGPLGLTASNRFIAKHPDAYAWHPSYAQWIPVCQVEEFDIKFTPPPPPIAIPAQLIERFIAKEQELNSALGRIESRLNAITVSLADFDRDTNKTKTVTQKLNQEVKTTIQSINEHYEALQRTLAGVNIK
;
A
#
# COMPACT_ATOMS: atom_id res chain seq x y z
N MET A 1 -37.61 51.99 5.65
CA MET A 1 -36.24 51.80 5.13
C MET A 1 -35.73 50.50 5.72
N LYS A 2 -35.14 49.60 4.92
CA LYS A 2 -34.59 48.35 5.46
C LYS A 2 -33.20 48.63 6.04
N GLU A 3 -32.99 48.21 7.28
CA GLU A 3 -31.75 48.39 8.04
C GLU A 3 -31.04 47.05 8.18
N TRP A 4 -29.78 46.99 7.76
CA TRP A 4 -29.00 45.77 7.71
C TRP A 4 -27.89 45.78 8.75
N TYR A 5 -27.66 44.63 9.37
CA TYR A 5 -26.51 44.36 10.21
C TYR A 5 -25.51 43.52 9.43
N PHE A 6 -24.22 43.78 9.62
CA PHE A 6 -23.13 43.06 8.99
C PHE A 6 -22.22 42.43 10.04
N SER A 7 -21.80 41.20 9.81
CA SER A 7 -20.78 40.52 10.58
C SER A 7 -19.57 40.28 9.69
N ASN A 8 -18.42 40.79 10.11
CA ASN A 8 -17.14 40.60 9.43
C ASN A 8 -16.12 40.13 10.47
N ASN A 9 -15.60 38.91 10.32
CA ASN A 9 -14.63 38.31 11.25
C ASN A 9 -15.03 38.37 12.74
N GLY A 10 -16.35 38.30 13.03
CA GLY A 10 -16.89 38.33 14.40
C GLY A 10 -17.24 39.72 14.93
N GLU A 11 -16.91 40.80 14.22
CA GLU A 11 -17.35 42.15 14.55
C GLU A 11 -18.69 42.47 13.88
N ILE A 12 -19.66 42.95 14.66
CA ILE A 12 -20.99 43.32 14.18
C ILE A 12 -21.06 44.82 13.95
N SER A 13 -21.41 45.23 12.73
CA SER A 13 -21.59 46.61 12.29
C SER A 13 -23.03 46.85 11.83
N GLY A 14 -23.70 47.88 12.35
CA GLY A 14 -25.06 48.24 11.94
C GLY A 14 -25.83 49.02 13.01
N PRO A 15 -27.07 49.45 12.72
CA PRO A 15 -27.81 49.28 11.47
C PRO A 15 -27.31 50.20 10.34
N LEU A 16 -27.15 49.66 9.13
CA LEU A 16 -26.81 50.41 7.92
C LEU A 16 -27.96 50.37 6.91
N GLY A 17 -28.26 51.52 6.29
CA GLY A 17 -29.16 51.59 5.14
C GLY A 17 -28.48 51.12 3.84
N LEU A 18 -29.27 50.84 2.80
CA LEU A 18 -28.82 50.23 1.54
C LEU A 18 -27.56 50.87 0.91
N THR A 19 -27.46 52.21 0.88
CA THR A 19 -26.28 52.91 0.33
C THR A 19 -25.02 52.76 1.19
N ALA A 20 -25.16 52.62 2.50
CA ALA A 20 -24.06 52.34 3.40
C ALA A 20 -23.67 50.86 3.38
N SER A 21 -24.65 49.97 3.27
CA SER A 21 -24.49 48.53 3.06
C SER A 21 -23.65 48.23 1.82
N ASN A 22 -24.00 48.78 0.66
CA ASN A 22 -23.24 48.54 -0.58
C ASN A 22 -21.78 49.06 -0.49
N ARG A 23 -21.54 50.16 0.24
CA ARG A 23 -20.17 50.65 0.51
C ARG A 23 -19.39 49.73 1.46
N PHE A 24 -20.07 49.12 2.43
CA PHE A 24 -19.47 48.16 3.35
C PHE A 24 -19.10 46.86 2.63
N ILE A 25 -20.02 46.33 1.82
CA ILE A 25 -19.85 45.10 1.05
C ILE A 25 -18.74 45.23 0.00
N ALA A 26 -18.61 46.41 -0.63
CA ALA A 26 -17.51 46.67 -1.57
C ALA A 26 -16.11 46.55 -0.92
N LYS A 27 -16.01 46.77 0.40
CA LYS A 27 -14.75 46.60 1.16
C LYS A 27 -14.60 45.21 1.76
N HIS A 28 -15.72 44.55 2.05
CA HIS A 28 -15.78 43.26 2.74
C HIS A 28 -16.76 42.30 2.00
N PRO A 29 -16.33 41.72 0.86
CA PRO A 29 -17.20 40.86 0.04
C PRO A 29 -17.52 39.52 0.70
N ASP A 30 -16.73 39.09 1.70
CA ASP A 30 -16.92 37.83 2.44
C ASP A 30 -17.73 38.01 3.74
N ALA A 31 -18.34 39.18 3.95
CA ALA A 31 -19.13 39.47 5.14
C ALA A 31 -20.48 38.73 5.12
N TYR A 32 -21.08 38.60 6.31
CA TYR A 32 -22.44 38.11 6.48
C TYR A 32 -23.38 39.27 6.79
N ALA A 33 -24.56 39.29 6.19
CA ALA A 33 -25.63 40.23 6.46
C ALA A 33 -26.76 39.58 7.28
N TRP A 34 -27.40 40.37 8.13
CA TRP A 34 -28.59 39.97 8.86
C TRP A 34 -29.64 41.08 8.83
N HIS A 35 -30.90 40.65 8.72
CA HIS A 35 -32.08 41.51 8.78
C HIS A 35 -33.19 40.74 9.52
N PRO A 36 -34.08 41.42 10.28
CA PRO A 36 -35.12 40.75 11.09
C PRO A 36 -36.05 39.81 10.32
N SER A 37 -36.15 39.94 9.00
CA SER A 37 -36.90 39.02 8.12
C SER A 37 -36.22 37.68 7.89
N TYR A 38 -34.97 37.50 8.32
CA TYR A 38 -34.20 36.27 8.14
C TYR A 38 -33.88 35.64 9.49
N ALA A 39 -34.03 34.31 9.57
CA ALA A 39 -33.78 33.54 10.79
C ALA A 39 -32.27 33.40 11.12
N GLN A 40 -31.39 33.64 10.16
CA GLN A 40 -29.94 33.43 10.29
C GLN A 40 -29.15 34.51 9.56
N TRP A 41 -27.87 34.62 9.88
CA TRP A 41 -26.90 35.40 9.11
C TRP A 41 -26.71 34.77 7.74
N ILE A 42 -26.70 35.59 6.69
CA ILE A 42 -26.62 35.14 5.30
C ILE A 42 -25.41 35.80 4.65
N PRO A 43 -24.58 35.08 3.89
CA PRO A 43 -23.53 35.69 3.08
C PRO A 43 -24.08 36.84 2.24
N VAL A 44 -23.34 37.96 2.18
CA VAL A 44 -23.76 39.13 1.40
C VAL A 44 -24.04 38.75 -0.06
N CYS A 45 -23.27 37.83 -0.63
CA CYS A 45 -23.41 37.29 -1.99
C CYS A 45 -24.76 36.63 -2.30
N GLN A 46 -25.54 36.25 -1.28
CA GLN A 46 -26.84 35.59 -1.45
C GLN A 46 -28.02 36.54 -1.29
N VAL A 47 -27.78 37.83 -0.98
CA VAL A 47 -28.82 38.84 -0.83
C VAL A 47 -28.97 39.61 -2.13
N GLU A 48 -30.10 39.44 -2.81
CA GLU A 48 -30.39 40.07 -4.12
C GLU A 48 -30.42 41.60 -4.08
N GLU A 49 -30.60 42.22 -2.90
CA GLU A 49 -30.65 43.67 -2.73
C GLU A 49 -29.27 44.35 -2.81
N PHE A 50 -28.18 43.59 -2.74
CA PHE A 50 -26.82 44.13 -2.75
C PHE A 50 -26.18 44.05 -4.14
N ASP A 51 -25.50 45.12 -4.52
CA ASP A 51 -24.75 45.19 -5.79
C ASP A 51 -23.37 44.54 -5.62
N ILE A 52 -23.31 43.22 -5.79
CA ILE A 52 -22.08 42.42 -5.60
C ILE A 52 -21.52 42.00 -6.95
N LYS A 53 -20.33 42.49 -7.26
CA LYS A 53 -19.56 42.07 -8.43
C LYS A 53 -18.74 40.83 -8.07
N PHE A 54 -19.27 39.65 -8.40
CA PHE A 54 -18.53 38.40 -8.29
C PHE A 54 -17.53 38.30 -9.45
N THR A 55 -16.23 38.24 -9.15
CA THR A 55 -15.22 37.81 -10.12
C THR A 55 -15.05 36.30 -9.98
N PRO A 56 -15.34 35.49 -11.02
CA PRO A 56 -15.11 34.06 -10.95
C PRO A 56 -13.62 33.79 -10.66
N PRO A 57 -13.32 32.72 -9.89
CA PRO A 57 -11.93 32.35 -9.64
C PRO A 57 -11.22 32.09 -10.98
N PRO A 58 -9.91 32.40 -11.07
CA PRO A 58 -9.15 32.14 -12.28
C PRO A 58 -9.20 30.65 -12.63
N PRO A 59 -9.13 30.30 -13.93
CA PRO A 59 -9.10 28.91 -14.36
C PRO A 59 -7.90 28.17 -13.73
N PRO A 60 -8.02 26.86 -13.48
CA PRO A 60 -6.90 26.06 -12.98
C PRO A 60 -5.67 26.19 -13.89
N ILE A 61 -4.51 26.36 -13.29
CA ILE A 61 -3.23 26.45 -14.02
C ILE A 61 -2.96 25.10 -14.69
N ALA A 62 -2.57 25.10 -15.97
CA ALA A 62 -2.20 23.90 -16.70
C ALA A 62 -1.02 23.18 -16.01
N ILE A 63 -1.12 21.86 -15.84
CA ILE A 63 -0.06 21.06 -15.24
C ILE A 63 1.17 21.09 -16.15
N PRO A 64 2.38 21.39 -15.62
CA PRO A 64 3.60 21.41 -16.43
C PRO A 64 3.86 20.04 -17.09
N ALA A 65 4.14 20.02 -18.39
CA ALA A 65 4.41 18.79 -19.14
C ALA A 65 5.56 17.96 -18.53
N GLN A 66 6.60 18.64 -18.01
CA GLN A 66 7.72 17.98 -17.32
C GLN A 66 7.29 17.16 -16.10
N LEU A 67 6.25 17.61 -15.38
CA LEU A 67 5.74 16.88 -14.21
C LEU A 67 5.03 15.60 -14.65
N ILE A 68 4.28 15.67 -15.76
CA ILE A 68 3.58 14.54 -16.36
C ILE A 68 4.60 13.50 -16.85
N GLU A 69 5.61 13.93 -17.61
CA GLU A 69 6.68 13.06 -18.10
C GLU A 69 7.42 12.37 -16.95
N ARG A 70 7.80 13.11 -15.91
CA ARG A 70 8.47 12.55 -14.74
C ARG A 70 7.59 11.52 -14.01
N PHE A 71 6.28 11.77 -13.93
CA PHE A 71 5.34 10.85 -13.32
C PHE A 71 5.26 9.55 -14.12
N ILE A 72 5.09 9.64 -15.44
CA ILE A 72 5.03 8.47 -16.34
C ILE A 72 6.34 7.67 -16.28
N ALA A 73 7.49 8.35 -16.32
CA ALA A 73 8.78 7.69 -16.22
C ALA A 73 8.93 6.92 -14.90
N LYS A 74 8.45 7.50 -13.79
CA LYS A 74 8.50 6.86 -12.48
C LYS A 74 7.58 5.65 -12.40
N GLU A 75 6.39 5.74 -12.98
CA GLU A 75 5.45 4.63 -13.07
C GLU A 75 6.06 3.45 -13.85
N GLN A 76 6.67 3.71 -15.00
CA GLN A 76 7.35 2.68 -15.81
C GLN A 76 8.52 2.04 -15.08
N GLU A 77 9.32 2.83 -14.36
CA GLU A 77 10.43 2.34 -13.55
C GLU A 77 9.92 1.39 -12.45
N LEU A 78 8.87 1.77 -11.73
CA LEU A 78 8.27 0.97 -10.67
C LEU A 78 7.70 -0.34 -11.21
N ASN A 79 6.96 -0.29 -12.32
CA ASN A 79 6.41 -1.49 -12.95
C ASN A 79 7.52 -2.45 -13.40
N SER A 80 8.62 -1.92 -13.95
CA SER A 80 9.78 -2.71 -14.32
C SER A 80 10.46 -3.35 -13.10
N ALA A 81 10.56 -2.62 -11.99
CA ALA A 81 11.11 -3.14 -10.75
C ALA A 81 10.24 -4.26 -10.16
N LEU A 82 8.92 -4.11 -10.19
CA LEU A 82 7.97 -5.15 -9.77
C LEU A 82 8.13 -6.42 -10.60
N GLY A 83 8.19 -6.32 -11.93
CA GLY A 83 8.40 -7.49 -12.80
C GLY A 83 9.73 -8.21 -12.54
N ARG A 84 10.80 -7.47 -12.18
CA ARG A 84 12.09 -8.06 -11.76
C ARG A 84 11.97 -8.82 -10.45
N ILE A 85 11.23 -8.28 -9.47
CA ILE A 85 11.01 -8.93 -8.18
C ILE A 85 10.22 -10.22 -8.38
N GLU A 86 9.15 -10.18 -9.15
CA GLU A 86 8.33 -11.36 -9.47
C GLU A 86 9.15 -12.46 -10.15
N SER A 87 9.96 -12.10 -11.15
CA SER A 87 10.85 -13.04 -11.84
C SER A 87 11.84 -13.71 -10.87
N ARG A 88 12.38 -12.94 -9.91
CA ARG A 88 13.30 -13.47 -8.89
C ARG A 88 12.59 -14.37 -7.89
N LEU A 89 11.38 -14.03 -7.45
CA LEU A 89 10.59 -14.87 -6.55
C LEU A 89 10.24 -16.21 -7.21
N ASN A 90 9.88 -16.19 -8.49
CA ASN A 90 9.64 -17.41 -9.25
C ASN A 90 10.91 -18.27 -9.36
N ALA A 91 12.06 -17.67 -9.67
CA ALA A 91 13.33 -18.39 -9.73
C ALA A 91 13.69 -19.02 -8.37
N ILE A 92 13.56 -18.28 -7.27
CA ILE A 92 13.82 -18.77 -5.90
C ILE A 92 12.87 -19.93 -5.56
N THR A 93 11.60 -19.82 -5.93
CA THR A 93 10.60 -20.87 -5.65
C THR A 93 10.95 -22.17 -6.37
N VAL A 94 11.37 -22.08 -7.64
CA VAL A 94 11.82 -23.26 -8.40
C VAL A 94 13.09 -23.85 -7.77
N SER A 95 14.09 -23.02 -7.45
CA SER A 95 15.33 -23.50 -6.81
C SER A 95 15.08 -24.16 -5.44
N LEU A 96 14.11 -23.66 -4.66
CA LEU A 96 13.74 -24.27 -3.39
C LEU A 96 13.09 -25.64 -3.59
N ALA A 97 12.20 -25.77 -4.58
CA ALA A 97 11.59 -27.05 -4.92
C ALA A 97 12.64 -28.09 -5.39
N ASP A 98 13.63 -27.65 -6.18
CA ASP A 98 14.75 -28.50 -6.60
C ASP A 98 15.61 -28.92 -5.39
N PHE A 99 15.90 -27.99 -4.48
CA PHE A 99 16.65 -28.29 -3.26
C PHE A 99 15.92 -29.30 -2.35
N ASP A 100 14.61 -29.16 -2.18
CA ASP A 100 13.78 -30.10 -1.41
C ASP A 100 13.80 -31.49 -2.06
N ARG A 101 13.73 -31.55 -3.39
CA ARG A 101 13.83 -32.81 -4.14
C ARG A 101 15.18 -33.48 -3.90
N ASP A 102 16.28 -32.75 -4.00
CA ASP A 102 17.63 -33.28 -3.81
C ASP A 102 17.88 -33.71 -2.36
N THR A 103 17.35 -32.97 -1.40
CA THR A 103 17.39 -33.34 0.03
C THR A 103 16.68 -34.67 0.26
N ASN A 104 15.47 -34.82 -0.28
CA ASN A 104 14.70 -36.06 -0.16
C ASN A 104 15.38 -37.24 -0.87
N LYS A 105 15.97 -37.01 -2.04
CA LYS A 105 16.74 -38.02 -2.77
C LYS A 105 17.94 -38.49 -1.95
N THR A 106 18.71 -37.56 -1.40
CA THR A 106 19.89 -37.86 -0.56
C THR A 106 19.48 -38.65 0.67
N LYS A 107 18.44 -38.21 1.37
CA LYS A 107 17.88 -38.93 2.53
C LYS A 107 17.51 -40.38 2.19
N THR A 108 16.84 -40.58 1.06
CA THR A 108 16.43 -41.91 0.58
C THR A 108 17.64 -42.80 0.28
N VAL A 109 18.65 -42.27 -0.42
CA VAL A 109 19.88 -43.00 -0.74
C VAL A 109 20.63 -43.37 0.54
N THR A 110 20.78 -42.45 1.49
CA THR A 110 21.44 -42.72 2.77
C THR A 110 20.71 -43.79 3.58
N GLN A 111 19.37 -43.74 3.64
CA GLN A 111 18.58 -44.76 4.34
C GLN A 111 18.75 -46.14 3.70
N LYS A 112 18.68 -46.21 2.36
CA LYS A 112 18.88 -47.46 1.61
C LYS A 112 20.28 -48.03 1.86
N LEU A 113 21.32 -47.20 1.77
CA LEU A 113 22.69 -47.64 1.99
C LEU A 113 22.92 -48.14 3.43
N ASN A 114 22.37 -47.45 4.43
CA ASN A 114 22.43 -47.90 5.83
C ASN A 114 21.78 -49.28 6.01
N GLN A 115 20.64 -49.52 5.35
CA GLN A 115 19.96 -50.82 5.41
C GLN A 115 20.75 -51.91 4.69
N GLU A 116 21.34 -51.62 3.54
CA GLU A 116 22.19 -52.54 2.80
C GLU A 116 23.42 -52.93 3.62
N VAL A 117 24.15 -51.95 4.16
CA VAL A 117 25.33 -52.20 5.02
C VAL A 117 24.96 -53.05 6.23
N LYS A 118 23.83 -52.76 6.90
CA LYS A 118 23.34 -53.55 8.04
C LYS A 118 23.08 -55.00 7.64
N THR A 119 22.39 -55.21 6.52
CA THR A 119 22.07 -56.55 6.00
C THR A 119 23.35 -57.32 5.63
N THR A 120 24.29 -56.66 4.97
CA THR A 120 25.58 -57.26 4.60
C THR A 120 26.39 -57.66 5.83
N ILE A 121 26.45 -56.82 6.87
CA ILE A 121 27.15 -57.16 8.13
C ILE A 121 26.50 -58.37 8.80
N GLN A 122 25.16 -58.44 8.84
CA GLN A 122 24.45 -59.59 9.41
C GLN A 122 24.78 -60.88 8.65
N SER A 123 24.73 -60.85 7.33
CA SER A 123 25.09 -62.00 6.48
C SER A 123 26.55 -62.44 6.69
N ILE A 124 27.51 -61.49 6.75
CA ILE A 124 28.91 -61.81 7.04
C ILE A 124 29.05 -62.50 8.39
N ASN A 125 28.35 -61.99 9.42
CA ASN A 125 28.39 -62.57 10.76
C ASN A 125 27.81 -63.98 10.80
N GLU A 126 26.69 -64.22 10.10
CA GLU A 126 26.08 -65.56 9.96
C GLU A 126 27.03 -66.55 9.25
N HIS A 127 27.69 -66.11 8.18
CA HIS A 127 28.68 -66.93 7.48
C HIS A 127 29.89 -67.24 8.36
N TYR A 128 30.37 -66.27 9.14
CA TYR A 128 31.46 -66.48 10.09
C TYR A 128 31.10 -67.52 11.16
N GLU A 129 29.92 -67.40 11.77
CA GLU A 129 29.42 -68.36 12.76
C GLU A 129 29.28 -69.77 12.18
N ALA A 130 28.80 -69.90 10.93
CA ALA A 130 28.70 -71.18 10.25
C ALA A 130 30.09 -71.83 10.00
N LEU A 131 31.07 -71.03 9.60
CA LEU A 131 32.46 -71.49 9.43
C LEU A 131 33.06 -71.94 10.75
N GLN A 132 32.88 -71.18 11.83
CA GLN A 132 33.36 -71.55 13.16
C GLN A 132 32.77 -72.88 13.64
N ARG A 133 31.47 -73.11 13.44
CA ARG A 133 30.84 -74.41 13.76
C ARG A 133 31.42 -75.56 12.93
N THR A 134 31.69 -75.32 11.65
CA THR A 134 32.27 -76.32 10.75
C THR A 134 33.69 -76.68 11.19
N LEU A 135 34.51 -75.68 11.51
CA LEU A 135 35.88 -75.86 12.02
C LEU A 135 35.89 -76.61 13.37
N ALA A 136 34.99 -76.26 14.28
CA ALA A 136 34.86 -76.95 15.57
C ALA A 136 34.42 -78.42 15.42
N GLY A 137 33.51 -78.71 14.48
CA GLY A 137 33.05 -80.08 14.20
C GLY A 137 34.09 -80.95 13.49
N VAL A 138 35.03 -80.37 12.74
CA VAL A 138 36.11 -81.09 12.05
C VAL A 138 37.25 -81.49 12.99
N ASN A 139 37.43 -80.81 14.12
CA ASN A 139 38.45 -81.14 15.13
C ASN A 139 38.08 -82.30 16.07
N ILE A 140 36.94 -82.96 15.86
CA ILE A 140 36.49 -84.14 16.63
C ILE A 140 36.63 -85.39 15.73
N LYS A 141 37.86 -85.88 15.55
CA LYS A 141 38.14 -87.22 15.01
C LYS A 141 39.39 -87.80 15.64
#